data_AF-S4PI89-F1
#
_entry.id   AF-S4PI89-F1
#
_cell.length_a   1.000
_cell.length_b   1.000
_cell.length_c   1.000
_cell.angle_alpha   90.00
_cell.angle_beta   90.00
_cell.angle_gamma   90.00
#
_symmetry.space_group_name_H-M   'P 1'
#
loop_
_entity.id
_entity.type
_entity.pdbx_description
1 polymer ?
#
loop_
_entity_poly.entity_id
_entity_poly.type
_entity_poly.pdbx_seq_one_letter_code
_entity_poly.pdbx_strand_id
1 'polypeptide(L)' 'FAIGGLSGGEAKDDFWPMVSLGTEILDKSKPRYLMGVGLAIDLVVCVALGVDMFDCVFPTRTARFGCALV' A
#
# COMPACT_ATOMS: atom_id res chain seq x y z
N PHE A 1 -0.09 -7.45 11.49
CA PHE A 1 -0.32 -8.37 10.38
C PHE A 1 0.24 -7.77 9.11
N ALA A 2 0.80 -8.59 8.21
CA ALA A 2 1.24 -8.13 6.91
C ALA A 2 0.23 -8.54 5.83
N ILE A 3 -0.07 -7.63 4.92
CA ILE A 3 -0.88 -7.81 3.72
C ILE A 3 0.11 -7.81 2.56
N GLY A 4 0.29 -8.98 1.93
CA GLY A 4 1.20 -9.18 0.81
C GLY A 4 0.48 -9.71 -0.43
N GLY A 5 1.19 -9.79 -1.55
CA GLY A 5 0.64 -10.30 -2.82
C GLY A 5 -0.23 -9.31 -3.59
N LEU A 6 -0.15 -8.02 -3.26
CA LEU A 6 -0.93 -6.92 -3.88
C LEU A 6 -0.04 -5.86 -4.54
N SER A 7 1.20 -6.22 -4.88
CA SER A 7 2.19 -5.34 -5.52
C SER A 7 2.69 -5.93 -6.85
N GLY A 8 1.88 -6.79 -7.48
CA GLY A 8 2.20 -7.52 -8.71
C GLY A 8 1.84 -6.79 -10.00
N GLY A 9 1.15 -5.65 -9.92
CA GLY A 9 0.69 -4.89 -11.09
C GLY A 9 -0.80 -5.08 -11.38
N GLU A 10 -1.57 -5.46 -10.37
CA GLU A 10 -3.01 -5.60 -10.39
C GLU A 10 -3.69 -4.26 -10.74
N ALA A 11 -4.86 -4.33 -11.39
CA ALA A 11 -5.65 -3.14 -11.65
C ALA A 11 -6.11 -2.51 -10.32
N LYS A 12 -6.29 -1.19 -10.29
CA LYS A 12 -6.73 -0.47 -9.07
C LYS A 12 -8.09 -0.95 -8.56
N ASP A 13 -8.97 -1.31 -9.49
CA ASP A 13 -10.29 -1.85 -9.20
C ASP A 13 -10.24 -3.23 -8.52
N ASP A 14 -9.16 -3.99 -8.68
CA ASP A 14 -8.95 -5.26 -7.98
C ASP A 14 -8.13 -5.07 -6.69
N PHE A 15 -7.16 -4.16 -6.72
CA PHE A 15 -6.24 -3.89 -5.62
C PHE A 15 -6.95 -3.33 -4.37
N TRP A 16 -7.76 -2.27 -4.51
CA TRP A 16 -8.38 -1.64 -3.33
C TRP A 16 -9.40 -2.52 -2.62
N PRO A 17 -10.29 -3.26 -3.32
CA PRO A 17 -11.20 -4.19 -2.65
C PRO A 17 -10.47 -5.29 -1.87
N MET A 18 -9.34 -5.80 -2.39
CA MET A 18 -8.54 -6.80 -1.68
C MET A 18 -7.89 -6.23 -0.42
N VAL A 19 -7.42 -4.97 -0.46
CA VAL A 19 -6.93 -4.29 0.74
C VAL A 19 -8.05 -4.14 1.77
N SER A 20 -9.24 -3.67 1.36
CA SER A 20 -10.40 -3.50 2.25
C SER A 20 -10.76 -4.81 2.94
N LEU A 21 -10.89 -5.89 2.15
CA LEU A 21 -11.19 -7.22 2.65
C LEU A 21 -10.14 -7.68 3.68
N GLY A 22 -8.85 -7.50 3.35
CA GLY A 22 -7.76 -7.81 4.28
C GLY A 22 -7.87 -7.02 5.59
N THR A 23 -8.08 -5.72 5.50
CA THR A 23 -8.18 -4.85 6.68
C THR A 23 -9.42 -5.10 7.54
N GLU A 24 -10.49 -5.65 6.97
CA GLU A 24 -11.72 -6.01 7.70
C GLU A 24 -11.59 -7.32 8.49
N ILE A 25 -10.88 -8.30 7.94
CA ILE A 25 -10.72 -9.64 8.54
C ILE A 25 -9.60 -9.65 9.61
N LEU A 26 -8.57 -8.82 9.43
CA LEU A 26 -7.44 -8.77 10.34
C LEU A 26 -7.82 -8.11 11.69
N ASP A 27 -7.22 -8.60 12.77
CA ASP A 27 -7.46 -8.09 14.11
C ASP A 27 -7.02 -6.61 14.23
N LYS A 28 -8.00 -5.77 14.59
CA LYS A 28 -7.88 -4.30 14.64
C LYS A 28 -7.02 -3.79 15.80
N SER A 29 -6.70 -4.64 16.78
CA SER A 29 -5.83 -4.27 17.90
C SER A 29 -4.33 -4.28 17.54
N LYS A 30 -3.98 -4.77 16.34
CA LYS A 30 -2.59 -4.88 15.88
C LYS A 30 -2.36 -4.09 14.59
N PRO A 31 -1.15 -3.55 14.37
CA PRO A 31 -0.84 -2.81 13.15
C PRO A 31 -0.96 -3.67 11.90
N ARG A 32 -1.48 -3.11 10.82
CA ARG A 32 -1.59 -3.71 9.48
C ARG A 32 -0.55 -3.09 8.55
N TYR A 33 0.31 -3.92 7.99
CA TYR A 33 1.42 -3.53 7.13
C TYR A 33 1.13 -3.95 5.69
N LEU A 34 1.06 -3.01 4.75
CA LEU A 34 0.87 -3.29 3.33
C LEU A 34 2.20 -3.27 2.59
N MET A 35 2.59 -4.43 2.06
CA MET A 35 3.93 -4.65 1.53
C MET A 35 4.07 -4.18 0.07
N GLY A 36 5.12 -3.41 -0.21
CA GLY A 36 5.53 -3.02 -1.57
C GLY A 36 4.76 -1.86 -2.20
N VAL A 37 3.86 -1.22 -1.46
CA VAL A 37 2.99 -0.14 -1.97
C VAL A 37 3.55 1.23 -1.60
N GLY A 38 3.68 2.14 -2.59
CA GLY A 38 4.28 3.45 -2.34
C GLY A 38 3.94 4.57 -3.31
N LEU A 39 2.92 4.42 -4.16
CA LEU A 39 2.38 5.57 -4.89
C LEU A 39 1.55 6.42 -3.92
N ALA A 40 1.69 7.75 -4.00
CA ALA A 40 1.07 8.67 -3.04
C ALA A 40 -0.45 8.47 -2.92
N ILE A 41 -1.15 8.26 -4.04
CA ILE A 41 -2.60 8.01 -4.04
C ILE A 41 -2.97 6.72 -3.29
N ASP A 42 -2.20 5.65 -3.47
CA ASP A 42 -2.46 4.38 -2.81
C ASP A 42 -2.21 4.47 -1.31
N LEU A 43 -1.16 5.19 -0.89
CA LEU A 43 -0.90 5.42 0.53
C LEU A 43 -2.11 6.09 1.20
N VAL A 44 -2.64 7.16 0.59
CA VAL A 44 -3.80 7.88 1.14
C VAL A 44 -5.04 7.00 1.19
N VAL A 45 -5.35 6.27 0.10
CA VAL A 45 -6.52 5.39 0.04
C VAL A 45 -6.38 4.24 1.02
N CYS A 46 -5.25 3.56 1.07
CA CYS A 46 -5.03 2.42 1.95
C CYS A 46 -5.00 2.83 3.43
N VAL A 47 -4.54 4.04 3.78
CA VAL A 47 -4.70 4.58 5.14
C VAL A 47 -6.18 4.72 5.49
N ALA A 48 -7.01 5.21 4.56
CA ALA A 48 -8.46 5.30 4.79
C ALA A 48 -9.13 3.91 4.91
N LEU A 49 -8.59 2.89 4.25
CA LEU A 49 -8.99 1.48 4.43
C LEU A 49 -8.44 0.86 5.73
N GLY A 50 -7.55 1.57 6.43
CA GLY A 50 -7.03 1.17 7.74
C GLY A 50 -5.65 0.53 7.71
N VAL A 51 -4.86 0.67 6.66
CA VAL A 51 -3.45 0.25 6.71
C VAL A 51 -2.64 1.20 7.58
N ASP A 52 -1.77 0.65 8.43
CA ASP A 52 -1.00 1.39 9.42
C ASP A 52 0.48 1.60 9.01
N MET A 53 1.04 0.72 8.17
CA MET A 53 2.44 0.77 7.74
C MET A 53 2.61 0.40 6.27
N PHE A 54 3.66 0.94 5.63
CA PHE A 54 3.97 0.74 4.21
C PHE A 54 5.48 0.70 3.97
N ASP A 55 5.88 0.03 2.90
CA ASP A 55 7.24 0.09 2.36
C ASP A 55 7.21 0.16 0.83
N CYS A 56 8.11 0.94 0.23
CA CYS A 56 8.29 0.93 -1.20
C CYS A 56 9.64 1.52 -1.62
N VAL A 57 10.19 0.96 -2.69
CA VAL A 57 11.39 1.48 -3.35
C VAL A 57 11.10 2.62 -4.32
N PHE A 58 9.83 2.90 -4.62
CA PHE A 58 9.42 3.95 -5.55
C PHE A 58 10.09 5.31 -5.31
N PRO A 59 10.04 5.91 -4.11
CA PRO A 59 10.65 7.23 -3.89
C PRO A 59 12.15 7.24 -4.14
N THR A 60 12.90 6.25 -3.63
CA THR A 60 14.36 6.20 -3.83
C THR A 60 14.74 5.86 -5.26
N ARG A 61 13.98 4.99 -5.94
CA ARG A 61 14.23 4.60 -7.33
C ARG A 61 13.99 5.78 -8.27
N THR A 62 12.84 6.42 -8.16
CA THR A 62 12.44 7.53 -9.04
C THR A 62 13.35 8.75 -8.88
N ALA A 63 13.83 9.02 -7.66
CA ALA A 63 14.83 10.05 -7.41
C ALA A 63 16.16 9.80 -8.18
N ARG A 64 16.63 8.54 -8.25
CA ARG A 64 17.85 8.19 -9.02
C ARG A 64 17.69 8.42 -10.52
N PHE A 65 16.45 8.45 -11.02
CA PHE A 65 16.13 8.76 -12.42
C PHE A 65 15.75 10.24 -12.63
N GLY A 66 16.04 11.11 -11.66
CA GLY A 66 15.86 12.56 -11.81
C GLY A 66 14.42 13.05 -11.65
N CYS A 67 13.53 12.24 -11.08
CA CYS A 67 12.16 12.64 -10.79
C CYS A 67 11.96 12.86 -9.29
N ALA A 68 11.46 14.05 -8.94
CA ALA A 68 11.10 14.43 -7.58
C ALA A 68 9.60 14.27 -7.37
N LEU A 69 9.22 13.69 -6.23
CA LEU A 69 7.83 13.66 -5.79
C LEU A 69 7.49 15.03 -5.19
N VAL A 70 6.33 15.59 -5.57
CA VAL A 70 5.79 16.87 -5.10
C VAL A 70 4.38 16.68 -4.55
#